data_AF-A0A7S2EZQ0-F1
#
_entry.id   AF-A0A7S2EZQ0-F1
#
_cell.length_a   1.000
_cell.length_b   1.000
_cell.length_c   1.000
_cell.angle_alpha   90.00
_cell.angle_beta   90.00
_cell.angle_gamma   90.00
#
_symmetry.space_group_name_H-M   'P 1'
#
loop_
_entity.id
_entity.type
_entity.pdbx_description
1 polymer ?
#
loop_
_entity_poly.entity_id
_entity_poly.type
_entity_poly.pdbx_seq_one_letter_code
_entity_poly.pdbx_strand_id
1 'polypeptide(L)'
;DSPEQWCYTSHYCQNLNGGGNVSRVRWKKCDPAQDRMLVKMTPEEVHRIAEQQDIDAGFLMQMAYPMADKGSQPEWSVARECLANASYSDKCREVKKAQDEGMPLFYSSANNLPPYGVLIGQRAYESHFTKEFMEAMLGGGNTTSNPGKRSEYQCVAGCAL
;
A
#
# COMPACT_ATOMS: atom_id res chain seq x y z
N ASP A 1 -4.82 -17.83 8.64
CA ASP A 1 -4.93 -17.85 7.16
C ASP A 1 -4.60 -16.48 6.59
N SER A 2 -3.66 -16.41 5.64
CA SER A 2 -3.42 -15.19 4.87
C SER A 2 -4.50 -15.07 3.79
N PRO A 3 -5.04 -13.87 3.52
CA PRO A 3 -6.04 -13.70 2.47
C PRO A 3 -5.50 -14.19 1.13
N GLU A 4 -6.36 -14.84 0.34
CA GLU A 4 -6.03 -15.35 -0.98
C GLU A 4 -5.63 -14.19 -1.89
N GLN A 5 -4.35 -14.09 -2.25
CA GLN A 5 -3.85 -13.08 -3.18
C GLN A 5 -3.81 -13.66 -4.59
N TRP A 6 -4.11 -12.82 -5.58
CA TRP A 6 -3.95 -13.14 -6.99
C TRP A 6 -2.95 -12.17 -7.63
N CYS A 7 -2.25 -12.65 -8.65
CA CYS A 7 -1.12 -11.99 -9.27
C CYS A 7 -1.31 -12.00 -10.80
N TYR A 8 -1.08 -10.87 -11.48
CA TYR A 8 -0.85 -10.88 -12.93
C TYR A 8 0.55 -11.40 -13.23
N THR A 9 0.68 -12.13 -14.33
CA THR A 9 1.92 -12.80 -14.76
C THR A 9 2.10 -12.65 -16.26
N SER A 10 3.33 -12.89 -16.72
CA SER A 10 3.60 -12.98 -18.15
C SER A 10 2.80 -14.12 -18.79
N HIS A 11 2.48 -14.01 -20.07
CA HIS A 11 1.76 -15.07 -20.79
C HIS A 11 2.54 -16.41 -20.83
N TYR A 12 3.84 -16.39 -20.53
CA TYR A 12 4.69 -17.57 -20.47
C TYR A 12 4.55 -18.36 -19.17
N CYS A 13 3.91 -17.78 -18.13
CA CYS A 13 3.68 -18.48 -16.87
C CYS A 13 2.72 -19.65 -17.09
N GLN A 14 3.21 -20.89 -16.90
CA GLN A 14 2.41 -22.11 -17.13
C GLN A 14 1.67 -22.57 -15.87
N ASN A 15 2.26 -22.38 -14.69
CA ASN A 15 1.61 -22.72 -13.43
C ASN A 15 0.73 -21.56 -12.95
N LEU A 16 -0.56 -21.65 -13.27
CA LEU A 16 -1.55 -20.62 -12.93
C LEU A 16 -2.31 -20.89 -11.63
N ASN A 17 -2.11 -22.04 -10.98
CA ASN A 17 -2.75 -22.36 -9.70
C ASN A 17 -4.27 -22.02 -9.67
N GLY A 18 -5.01 -22.46 -10.70
CA GLY A 18 -6.44 -22.15 -10.86
C GLY A 18 -6.79 -20.79 -11.48
N GLY A 19 -5.79 -20.03 -11.93
CA GLY A 19 -5.96 -18.81 -12.71
C GLY A 19 -6.13 -19.04 -14.22
N GLY A 20 -6.08 -17.97 -15.01
CA GLY A 20 -6.41 -18.02 -16.43
C GLY A 20 -5.81 -16.89 -17.27
N ASN A 21 -6.22 -16.82 -18.54
CA ASN A 21 -5.75 -15.80 -19.48
C ASN A 21 -6.56 -14.51 -19.36
N VAL A 22 -5.89 -13.36 -19.39
CA VAL A 22 -6.50 -12.03 -19.56
C VAL A 22 -5.76 -11.29 -20.69
N SER A 23 -6.28 -11.41 -21.92
CA SER A 23 -5.68 -10.79 -23.09
C SER A 23 -4.19 -11.17 -23.26
N ARG A 24 -3.27 -10.21 -23.10
CA ARG A 24 -1.81 -10.39 -23.28
C ARG A 24 -1.08 -10.85 -22.01
N VAL A 25 -1.78 -10.94 -20.88
CA VAL A 25 -1.24 -11.40 -19.60
C VAL A 25 -2.03 -12.60 -19.10
N ARG A 26 -1.51 -13.27 -18.08
CA ARG A 26 -2.23 -14.31 -17.33
C ARG A 26 -2.43 -13.83 -15.90
N TRP A 27 -3.45 -14.35 -15.24
CA TRP A 27 -3.60 -14.19 -13.80
C TRP A 27 -3.46 -15.56 -13.14
N LYS A 28 -2.93 -15.58 -11.91
CA LYS A 28 -2.84 -16.78 -11.09
C LYS A 28 -3.21 -16.51 -9.64
N LYS A 29 -3.65 -17.53 -8.92
CA LYS A 29 -3.66 -17.49 -7.45
C LYS A 29 -2.21 -17.63 -6.97
N CYS A 30 -1.74 -16.69 -6.16
CA CYS A 30 -0.36 -16.71 -5.71
C CYS A 30 -0.18 -17.86 -4.70
N ASP A 31 0.89 -18.63 -4.84
CA ASP A 31 1.30 -19.68 -3.90
C ASP A 31 2.22 -19.06 -2.83
N PRO A 32 1.80 -18.95 -1.57
CA PRO A 32 2.60 -18.31 -0.53
C PRO A 32 3.97 -18.96 -0.25
N ALA A 33 4.17 -20.21 -0.71
CA ALA A 33 5.43 -20.95 -0.55
C ALA A 33 6.40 -20.75 -1.73
N GLN A 34 5.92 -20.28 -2.89
CA GLN A 34 6.70 -20.16 -4.12
C GLN A 34 6.76 -18.72 -4.65
N ASP A 35 5.70 -17.95 -4.44
CA ASP A 35 5.54 -16.62 -5.00
C ASP A 35 5.98 -15.52 -4.04
N ARG A 36 6.60 -14.51 -4.64
CA ARG A 36 6.94 -13.28 -3.94
C ARG A 36 5.68 -12.43 -3.80
N MET A 37 5.10 -12.41 -2.60
CA MET A 37 3.83 -11.72 -2.31
C MET A 37 4.07 -10.30 -1.80
N LEU A 38 3.42 -9.30 -2.41
CA LEU A 38 3.55 -7.88 -1.98
C LEU A 38 3.10 -7.67 -0.53
N VAL A 39 2.08 -8.38 -0.07
CA VAL A 39 1.57 -8.25 1.31
C VAL A 39 2.59 -8.67 2.37
N LYS A 40 3.60 -9.47 2.00
CA LYS A 40 4.68 -9.91 2.90
C LYS A 40 5.89 -8.96 2.88
N MET A 41 5.90 -7.96 2.00
CA MET A 41 7.00 -7.02 1.88
C MET A 41 6.84 -5.84 2.83
N THR A 42 7.96 -5.24 3.23
CA THR A 42 7.92 -3.95 3.91
C THR A 42 7.58 -2.83 2.93
N PRO A 43 7.04 -1.69 3.40
CA PRO A 43 6.71 -0.57 2.52
C PRO A 43 7.93 -0.07 1.75
N GLU A 44 9.14 -0.11 2.33
CA GLU A 44 10.38 0.26 1.64
C GLU A 44 10.76 -0.73 0.52
N GLU A 45 10.45 -2.02 0.67
CA GLU A 45 10.60 -3.02 -0.40
C GLU A 45 9.60 -2.78 -1.53
N VAL A 46 8.35 -2.48 -1.19
CA VAL A 46 7.30 -2.13 -2.16
C VAL A 46 7.66 -0.83 -2.90
N HIS A 47 8.19 0.17 -2.20
CA HIS A 47 8.64 1.44 -2.78
C HIS A 47 9.74 1.23 -3.83
N ARG A 48 10.75 0.40 -3.50
CA ARG A 48 11.81 0.06 -4.45
C ARG A 48 11.28 -0.62 -5.72
N ILE A 49 10.23 -1.43 -5.61
CA ILE A 49 9.57 -2.03 -6.78
C ILE A 49 8.86 -0.94 -7.60
N ALA A 50 8.15 -0.03 -6.95
CA ALA A 50 7.48 1.09 -7.61
C ALA A 50 8.48 1.93 -8.43
N GLU A 51 9.62 2.29 -7.84
CA GLU A 51 10.68 3.03 -8.54
C GLU A 51 11.27 2.23 -9.71
N GLN A 52 11.60 0.96 -9.50
CA GLN A 52 12.24 0.11 -10.52
C GLN A 52 11.34 -0.20 -11.72
N GLN A 53 10.02 -0.24 -11.50
CA GLN A 53 9.04 -0.59 -12.52
C GLN A 53 8.29 0.63 -13.07
N ASP A 54 8.65 1.84 -12.62
CA ASP A 54 7.99 3.10 -12.96
C ASP A 54 6.46 3.05 -12.71
N ILE A 55 6.09 2.58 -11.51
CA ILE A 55 4.70 2.47 -11.03
C ILE A 55 4.49 3.48 -9.91
N ASP A 56 3.36 4.19 -9.91
CA ASP A 56 2.99 5.08 -8.80
C ASP A 56 3.02 4.33 -7.45
N ALA A 57 3.86 4.80 -6.53
CA ALA A 57 4.06 4.13 -5.26
C ALA A 57 2.78 4.11 -4.41
N GLY A 58 2.03 5.20 -4.31
CA GLY A 58 0.78 5.26 -3.53
C GLY A 58 -0.23 4.22 -4.02
N PHE A 59 -0.37 4.10 -5.34
CA PHE A 59 -1.16 3.07 -5.98
C PHE A 59 -0.63 1.66 -5.67
N LEU A 60 0.69 1.43 -5.77
CA LEU A 60 1.24 0.11 -5.47
C LEU A 60 1.05 -0.27 -3.99
N MET A 61 1.10 0.69 -3.06
CA MET A 61 0.81 0.47 -1.63
C MET A 61 -0.63 0.01 -1.43
N GLN A 62 -1.59 0.67 -2.09
CA GLN A 62 -3.01 0.30 -2.04
C GLN A 62 -3.25 -1.11 -2.58
N MET A 63 -2.47 -1.55 -3.57
CA MET A 63 -2.56 -2.90 -4.13
C MET A 63 -1.81 -3.96 -3.30
N ALA A 64 -0.80 -3.55 -2.53
CA ALA A 64 0.05 -4.45 -1.76
C ALA A 64 -0.60 -4.90 -0.45
N TYR A 65 -1.36 -4.02 0.21
CA TYR A 65 -1.84 -4.25 1.57
C TYR A 65 -3.37 -4.24 1.65
N PRO A 66 -3.97 -5.14 2.45
CA PRO A 66 -5.42 -5.23 2.57
C PRO A 66 -5.98 -4.01 3.30
N MET A 67 -7.24 -3.69 3.00
CA MET A 67 -8.08 -2.83 3.82
C MET A 67 -8.95 -3.69 4.72
N ALA A 68 -9.33 -3.18 5.89
CA ALA A 68 -10.40 -3.81 6.66
C ALA A 68 -11.74 -3.63 5.96
N ASP A 69 -12.77 -4.34 6.45
CA ASP A 69 -14.11 -4.28 5.88
C ASP A 69 -14.61 -2.83 5.72
N LYS A 70 -15.27 -2.57 4.59
CA LYS A 70 -15.70 -1.21 4.23
C LYS A 70 -16.59 -0.62 5.34
N GLY A 71 -16.10 0.46 5.96
CA GLY A 71 -16.81 1.20 7.01
C GLY A 71 -16.42 0.85 8.45
N SER A 72 -15.58 -0.18 8.67
CA SER A 72 -15.04 -0.49 10.01
C SER A 72 -13.73 0.25 10.31
N GLN A 73 -12.99 0.63 9.27
CA GLN A 73 -11.71 1.32 9.40
C GLN A 73 -11.85 2.85 9.40
N PRO A 74 -11.14 3.57 10.29
CA PRO A 74 -11.03 5.01 10.17
C PRO A 74 -10.23 5.43 8.92
N GLU A 75 -10.40 6.69 8.49
CA GLU A 75 -9.51 7.31 7.52
C GLU A 75 -8.08 7.44 8.08
N TRP A 76 -7.10 7.54 7.18
CA TRP A 76 -5.70 7.65 7.54
C TRP A 76 -5.39 8.83 8.47
N SER A 77 -6.01 9.99 8.25
CA SER A 77 -5.84 11.18 9.10
C SER A 77 -6.17 10.89 10.58
N VAL A 78 -7.26 10.16 10.82
CA VAL A 78 -7.69 9.74 12.15
C VAL A 78 -6.76 8.66 12.71
N ALA A 79 -6.36 7.69 11.90
CA ALA A 79 -5.42 6.66 12.33
C ALA A 79 -4.07 7.26 12.76
N ARG A 80 -3.54 8.21 11.97
CA ARG A 80 -2.32 8.96 12.27
C ARG A 80 -2.43 9.74 13.58
N GLU A 81 -3.57 10.37 13.85
CA GLU A 81 -3.81 11.04 15.12
C GLU A 81 -3.81 10.06 16.30
N CYS A 82 -4.44 8.89 16.16
CA CYS A 82 -4.43 7.85 17.18
C CYS A 82 -3.02 7.39 17.54
N LEU A 83 -2.15 7.24 16.53
CA LEU A 83 -0.75 6.87 16.72
C LEU A 83 0.07 7.94 17.44
N ALA A 84 -0.23 9.23 17.22
CA ALA A 84 0.49 10.34 17.85
C ALA A 84 0.04 10.64 19.29
N ASN A 85 -1.26 10.55 19.57
CA ASN A 85 -1.84 11.11 20.79
C ASN A 85 -2.34 10.05 21.79
N ALA A 86 -2.19 8.75 21.51
CA ALA A 86 -2.68 7.65 22.36
C ALA A 86 -4.14 7.86 22.84
N SER A 87 -4.99 8.37 21.93
CA SER A 87 -6.40 8.65 22.21
C SER A 87 -7.20 7.35 22.42
N TYR A 88 -8.20 7.40 23.31
CA TYR A 88 -9.02 6.23 23.68
C TYR A 88 -10.35 6.13 22.92
N SER A 89 -10.52 6.93 21.86
CA SER A 89 -11.71 6.83 21.01
C SER A 89 -11.88 5.43 20.42
N ASP A 90 -13.10 5.03 20.11
CA ASP A 90 -13.43 3.72 19.52
C ASP A 90 -12.60 3.46 18.25
N LYS A 91 -12.41 4.48 17.41
CA LYS A 91 -11.58 4.43 16.21
C LYS A 91 -10.11 4.14 16.54
N CYS A 92 -9.58 4.70 17.63
CA CYS A 92 -8.21 4.44 18.05
C CYS A 92 -8.03 3.04 18.64
N ARG A 93 -9.08 2.43 19.21
CA ARG A 93 -9.03 1.04 19.65
C ARG A 93 -8.87 0.07 18.47
N GLU A 94 -9.51 0.35 17.33
CA GLU A 94 -9.31 -0.44 16.10
C GLU A 94 -7.89 -0.30 15.55
N VAL A 95 -7.34 0.93 15.54
CA VAL A 95 -5.94 1.15 15.15
C VAL A 95 -4.99 0.39 16.07
N LYS A 96 -5.21 0.47 17.39
CA LYS A 96 -4.40 -0.25 18.38
C LYS A 96 -4.49 -1.77 18.21
N LYS A 97 -5.68 -2.30 17.97
CA LYS A 97 -5.88 -3.72 17.66
C LYS A 97 -5.07 -4.14 16.44
N ALA A 98 -5.09 -3.36 15.35
CA ALA A 98 -4.27 -3.63 14.17
C ALA A 98 -2.76 -3.58 14.48
N GLN A 99 -2.29 -2.67 15.35
CA GLN A 99 -0.90 -2.67 15.81
C GLN A 99 -0.52 -3.94 16.57
N ASP A 100 -1.43 -4.43 17.43
CA ASP A 100 -1.18 -5.57 18.30
C ASP A 100 -1.25 -6.90 17.53
N GLU A 101 -2.11 -6.98 16.50
CA GLU A 101 -2.20 -8.13 15.59
C GLU A 101 -1.01 -8.22 14.62
N GLY A 102 -0.33 -7.12 14.34
CA GLY A 102 0.88 -7.09 13.52
C GLY A 102 0.67 -7.32 12.03
N MET A 103 -0.57 -7.55 11.59
CA MET A 103 -0.91 -7.71 10.18
C MET A 103 -0.91 -6.36 9.46
N PRO A 104 -0.37 -6.29 8.23
CA PRO A 104 -0.34 -5.03 7.49
C PRO A 104 -1.75 -4.59 7.10
N LEU A 105 -2.09 -3.33 7.37
CA LEU A 105 -3.40 -2.75 7.05
C LEU A 105 -3.25 -1.39 6.38
N PHE A 106 -3.85 -1.24 5.20
CA PHE A 106 -3.93 0.00 4.44
C PHE A 106 -5.10 0.86 4.91
N TYR A 107 -4.86 2.16 5.09
CA TYR A 107 -5.84 3.18 5.45
C TYR A 107 -5.95 4.17 4.30
N SER A 108 -7.15 4.29 3.72
CA SER A 108 -7.42 5.28 2.67
C SER A 108 -7.60 6.69 3.24
N SER A 109 -7.55 7.68 2.37
CA SER A 109 -7.92 9.07 2.64
C SER A 109 -9.37 9.34 2.25
N ALA A 110 -9.93 10.46 2.74
CA ALA A 110 -11.30 10.87 2.43
C ALA A 110 -11.59 11.01 0.93
N ASN A 111 -10.60 11.44 0.13
CA ASN A 111 -10.75 11.69 -1.30
C ASN A 111 -10.10 10.61 -2.19
N ASN A 112 -9.60 9.53 -1.59
CA ASN A 112 -8.81 8.51 -2.28
C ASN A 112 -7.61 9.07 -3.05
N LEU A 113 -7.02 10.18 -2.59
CA LEU A 113 -5.71 10.70 -3.01
C LEU A 113 -4.75 10.70 -1.81
N PRO A 114 -3.42 10.61 -2.00
CA PRO A 114 -2.48 10.76 -0.90
C PRO A 114 -2.76 12.01 -0.03
N PRO A 115 -2.59 11.94 1.30
CA PRO A 115 -1.88 10.86 1.99
C PRO A 115 -2.73 9.63 2.32
N TYR A 116 -2.20 8.46 1.97
CA TYR A 116 -2.64 7.16 2.49
C TYR A 116 -1.65 6.70 3.55
N GLY A 117 -2.02 5.68 4.32
CA GLY A 117 -1.04 5.03 5.18
C GLY A 117 -1.18 3.53 5.28
N VAL A 118 -0.10 2.89 5.69
CA VAL A 118 -0.08 1.48 6.07
C VAL A 118 0.47 1.33 7.47
N LEU A 119 -0.21 0.51 8.26
CA LEU A 119 0.22 0.12 9.59
C LEU A 119 0.71 -1.32 9.54
N ILE A 120 1.91 -1.59 10.04
CA ILE A 120 2.47 -2.94 10.17
C ILE A 120 3.05 -3.08 11.58
N GLY A 121 2.26 -3.68 12.47
CA GLY A 121 2.58 -3.73 13.88
C GLY A 121 2.76 -2.32 14.46
N GLN A 122 3.92 -2.04 15.04
CA GLN A 122 4.23 -0.74 15.62
C GLN A 122 4.71 0.31 14.60
N ARG A 123 4.94 -0.09 13.34
CA ARG A 123 5.44 0.81 12.30
C ARG A 123 4.30 1.35 11.47
N ALA A 124 4.36 2.64 11.16
CA ALA A 124 3.38 3.29 10.31
C ALA A 124 4.08 4.09 9.21
N TYR A 125 3.58 3.96 7.99
CA TYR A 125 4.11 4.61 6.81
C TYR A 125 3.01 5.41 6.13
N GLU A 126 3.37 6.57 5.63
CA GLU A 126 2.50 7.46 4.88
C GLU A 126 2.99 7.55 3.43
N SER A 127 2.09 7.47 2.47
CA SER A 127 2.40 7.85 1.09
C SER A 127 2.10 9.33 0.90
N HIS A 128 2.94 10.07 0.20
CA HIS A 128 2.66 11.45 -0.19
C HIS A 128 3.15 11.71 -1.62
N PHE A 129 2.63 12.76 -2.23
CA PHE A 129 3.15 13.19 -3.54
C PHE A 129 4.57 13.71 -3.41
N THR A 130 5.44 13.34 -4.35
CA THR A 130 6.80 13.89 -4.38
C THR A 130 6.75 15.38 -4.68
N LYS A 131 7.80 16.09 -4.26
CA LYS A 131 7.96 17.51 -4.58
C LYS A 131 7.98 17.76 -6.10
N GLU A 132 8.69 16.93 -6.86
CA GLU A 132 8.78 17.01 -8.32
C GLU A 132 7.38 16.94 -8.97
N PHE A 133 6.54 16.01 -8.52
CA PHE A 133 5.18 15.87 -9.02
C PHE A 133 4.29 17.06 -8.66
N MET A 134 4.36 17.54 -7.42
CA MET A 134 3.59 18.70 -6.98
C MET A 134 3.97 19.96 -7.74
N GLU A 135 5.26 20.18 -7.99
CA GLU A 135 5.76 21.31 -8.81
C GLU A 135 5.26 21.21 -10.25
N ALA A 136 5.30 20.01 -10.85
CA ALA A 136 4.75 19.78 -12.19
C ALA A 136 3.23 20.03 -12.24
N MET A 137 2.48 19.56 -11.24
CA MET A 137 1.03 19.76 -11.18
C MET A 137 0.67 21.25 -11.06
N LEU A 138 1.37 22.01 -10.21
CA LEU A 138 1.12 23.44 -10.00
C LEU A 138 1.63 24.30 -11.17
N GLY A 139 2.71 23.88 -11.83
CA GLY A 139 3.32 24.58 -12.96
C GLY A 139 2.74 24.23 -14.33
N GLY A 140 1.73 23.35 -14.41
CA GLY A 140 1.15 22.88 -15.68
C GLY A 140 2.10 21.97 -16.50
N GLY A 141 3.06 21.34 -15.84
CA GLY A 141 3.99 20.37 -16.43
C GLY A 141 3.34 19.01 -16.71
N ASN A 142 4.09 18.14 -17.40
CA ASN A 142 3.62 16.78 -17.68
C ASN A 142 3.70 15.90 -16.42
N THR A 143 2.54 15.54 -15.87
CA THR A 143 2.42 14.68 -14.68
C THR A 143 2.33 13.18 -15.02
N THR A 144 2.33 12.84 -16.32
CA THR A 144 2.07 11.47 -16.80
C THR A 144 3.31 10.68 -17.18
N SER A 145 4.45 11.34 -17.41
CA SER A 145 5.64 10.72 -18.02
C SER A 145 6.43 9.78 -17.13
N ASN A 146 6.36 9.90 -15.80
CA ASN A 146 7.09 9.04 -14.87
C ASN A 146 6.20 8.68 -13.65
N PRO A 147 5.28 7.71 -13.77
CA PRO A 147 4.42 7.31 -12.66
C PRO A 147 5.18 6.94 -11.39
N GLY A 148 6.36 6.31 -11.51
CA GLY A 148 7.22 5.93 -10.39
C GLY A 148 7.73 7.10 -9.55
N LYS A 149 7.65 8.33 -10.07
CA LYS A 149 8.06 9.55 -9.37
C LYS A 149 6.90 10.36 -8.78
N ARG A 150 5.66 9.90 -8.90
CA ARG A 150 4.50 10.71 -8.47
C ARG A 150 4.36 10.78 -6.97
N SER A 151 4.61 9.67 -6.30
CA SER A 151 4.45 9.52 -4.87
C SER A 151 5.59 8.72 -4.28
N GLU A 152 5.90 8.95 -3.02
CA GLU A 152 6.90 8.23 -2.25
C GLU A 152 6.34 7.86 -0.87
N TYR A 153 7.06 7.02 -0.12
CA TYR A 153 6.67 6.66 1.24
C TYR A 153 7.59 7.28 2.28
N GLN A 154 7.01 7.68 3.39
CA GLN A 154 7.74 8.10 4.59
C GLN A 154 7.28 7.29 5.79
N CYS A 155 8.22 6.81 6.60
CA CYS A 155 7.86 6.29 7.90
C CYS A 155 7.50 7.44 8.86
N VAL A 156 6.34 7.34 9.50
CA VAL A 156 5.81 8.38 10.39
C VAL A 156 5.72 7.93 11.86
N ALA A 157 5.85 6.63 12.14
CA ALA A 157 5.92 6.10 13.51
C ALA A 157 6.65 4.75 13.56
N GLY A 158 7.37 4.49 14.66
CA GLY A 158 7.91 3.16 14.99
C GLY A 158 9.13 2.68 14.19
N CYS A 159 9.68 3.50 13.30
CA CYS A 159 10.92 3.18 12.58
C CYS A 159 12.16 3.63 13.35
N ALA A 160 13.26 2.87 13.22
CA ALA A 160 14.56 3.32 13.69
C ALA A 160 15.04 4.51 12.85
N LEU A 161 15.61 5.51 13.52
CA LEU A 161 16.25 6.67 12.90
C LEU A 161 17.56 6.28 12.21
#